data_AF-A0A6P0NKP8-F1
#
_entry.id   AF-A0A6P0NKP8-F1
#
_cell.length_a   1.000
_cell.length_b   1.000
_cell.length_c   1.000
_cell.angle_alpha   90.00
_cell.angle_beta   90.00
_cell.angle_gamma   90.00
#
_symmetry.space_group_name_H-M   'P 1'
#
loop_
_entity.id
_entity.type
_entity.pdbx_description
1 polymer ?
#
loop_
_entity_poly.entity_id
_entity_poly.type
_entity_poly.pdbx_seq_one_letter_code
_entity_poly.pdbx_strand_id
1 'polypeptide(L)'
;MKMTTDPLLQSLPLLLETKPELFSTDDLQDLQQTLARLENNSSENPDPTLIDWCRHKERVPIKNALRSLAIRRKELDDVPPFPASQSASSTDFKQELSQKVKEKLSERTDSSKSDSAKLDQNQKQ
;
A
#
# COMPACT_ATOMS: atom_id res chain seq x y z
N MET A 1 -14.90 -4.51 -14.37
CA MET A 1 -14.03 -4.07 -13.27
C MET A 1 -12.99 -3.12 -13.86
N LYS A 2 -12.97 -1.85 -13.43
CA LYS A 2 -11.94 -0.89 -13.86
C LYS A 2 -10.67 -1.17 -13.06
N MET A 3 -9.71 -1.84 -13.68
CA MET A 3 -8.35 -1.97 -13.16
C MET A 3 -7.67 -0.60 -13.28
N THR A 4 -6.78 -0.28 -12.35
CA THR A 4 -5.91 0.89 -12.50
C THR A 4 -5.01 0.69 -13.70
N THR A 5 -5.06 1.62 -14.65
CA THR A 5 -4.26 1.54 -15.88
C THR A 5 -2.95 2.30 -15.78
N ASP A 6 -2.81 3.16 -14.77
CA ASP A 6 -1.59 3.91 -14.54
C ASP A 6 -0.48 3.00 -13.96
N PRO A 7 0.68 2.87 -14.65
CA PRO A 7 1.78 2.01 -14.20
C PRO A 7 2.40 2.43 -12.85
N LEU A 8 2.31 3.71 -12.49
CA LEU A 8 2.76 4.20 -11.17
C LEU A 8 1.84 3.64 -10.09
N LEU A 9 0.52 3.69 -10.31
CA LEU A 9 -0.45 3.20 -9.34
C LEU A 9 -0.38 1.69 -9.15
N GLN A 10 -0.10 0.94 -10.21
CA GLN A 10 0.13 -0.52 -10.11
C GLN A 10 1.36 -0.89 -9.26
N SER A 11 2.23 0.08 -8.96
CA SER A 11 3.40 -0.12 -8.09
C SER A 11 3.12 0.24 -6.63
N LEU A 12 1.94 0.79 -6.29
CA LEU A 12 1.56 1.15 -4.91
C LEU A 12 1.55 -0.06 -3.96
N PRO A 13 0.92 -1.21 -4.28
CA PRO A 13 0.94 -2.38 -3.40
C PRO A 13 2.37 -2.84 -3.10
N LEU A 14 3.21 -2.87 -4.13
CA LEU A 14 4.63 -3.25 -4.01
C LEU A 14 5.42 -2.23 -3.18
N LEU A 15 5.14 -0.94 -3.33
CA LEU A 15 5.82 0.10 -2.55
C LEU A 15 5.46 0.01 -1.06
N LEU A 16 4.20 -0.27 -0.73
CA LEU A 16 3.76 -0.50 0.66
C LEU A 16 4.45 -1.71 1.30
N GLU A 17 4.75 -2.74 0.50
CA GLU A 17 5.44 -3.93 0.97
C GLU A 17 6.95 -3.70 1.15
N THR A 18 7.58 -3.05 0.18
CA THR A 18 9.04 -2.91 0.11
C THR A 18 9.58 -1.70 0.86
N LYS A 19 8.79 -0.62 0.99
CA LYS A 19 9.16 0.63 1.65
C LYS A 19 8.03 1.21 2.49
N PRO A 20 7.48 0.45 3.47
CA PRO A 20 6.40 0.92 4.33
C PRO A 20 6.76 2.17 5.13
N GLU A 21 8.05 2.40 5.39
CA GLU A 21 8.58 3.56 6.12
C GLU A 21 8.34 4.91 5.42
N LEU A 22 8.08 4.89 4.11
CA LEU A 22 7.76 6.12 3.35
C LEU A 22 6.35 6.63 3.62
N PHE A 23 5.48 5.80 4.19
CA PHE A 23 4.10 6.16 4.47
C PHE A 23 3.97 6.53 5.95
N SER A 24 3.50 7.74 6.24
CA SER A 24 3.09 8.06 7.62
C SER A 24 1.81 7.30 7.99
N THR A 25 1.48 7.25 9.28
CA THR A 25 0.20 6.67 9.71
C THR A 25 -0.98 7.44 9.12
N ASP A 26 -0.86 8.76 9.02
CA ASP A 26 -1.87 9.63 8.42
C ASP A 26 -2.02 9.35 6.92
N ASP A 27 -0.92 9.12 6.19
CA ASP A 27 -0.97 8.73 4.78
C ASP A 27 -1.70 7.39 4.59
N LEU A 28 -1.41 6.40 5.44
CA LEU A 28 -2.08 5.10 5.37
C LEU A 28 -3.58 5.22 5.67
N GLN A 29 -3.97 6.02 6.66
CA GLN A 29 -5.37 6.28 6.98
C GLN A 29 -6.09 7.01 5.84
N ASP A 30 -5.47 8.05 5.27
CA ASP A 30 -6.05 8.81 4.16
C ASP A 30 -6.17 7.96 2.89
N LEU A 31 -5.17 7.10 2.62
CA LEU A 31 -5.23 6.14 1.51
C LEU A 31 -6.35 5.12 1.73
N GLN A 32 -6.52 4.60 2.94
CA GLN A 32 -7.61 3.68 3.27
C GLN A 32 -8.98 4.34 3.06
N GLN A 33 -9.16 5.59 3.50
CA GLN A 33 -10.40 6.34 3.29
C GLN A 33 -10.66 6.59 1.80
N THR A 34 -9.63 6.95 1.04
CA THR A 34 -9.71 7.15 -0.40
C THR A 34 -10.16 5.88 -1.12
N LEU A 35 -9.59 4.72 -0.76
CA LEU A 35 -9.97 3.43 -1.33
C LEU A 35 -11.40 3.04 -0.97
N ALA A 36 -11.83 3.26 0.27
CA ALA A 36 -13.21 3.00 0.68
C ALA A 36 -14.23 3.85 -0.12
N ARG A 37 -13.90 5.13 -0.40
CA ARG A 37 -14.74 5.99 -1.27
C ARG A 37 -14.81 5.46 -2.70
N LEU A 38 -13.69 4.97 -3.23
CA LEU A 38 -13.60 4.39 -4.58
C LEU A 38 -14.26 3.01 -4.70
N GLU A 39 -14.34 2.23 -3.61
CA GLU A 39 -15.09 0.97 -3.55
C GLU A 39 -16.60 1.24 -3.56
N ASN A 40 -17.05 2.26 -2.81
CA ASN A 40 -18.45 2.68 -2.81
C ASN A 40 -18.90 3.31 -4.14
N ASN A 41 -17.97 3.89 -4.92
CA ASN A 41 -18.24 4.47 -6.23
C ASN A 41 -17.66 3.60 -7.36
N SER A 42 -18.29 2.45 -7.60
CA SER A 42 -17.82 1.42 -8.53
C SER A 42 -17.74 1.84 -10.01
N SER A 43 -18.44 2.91 -10.42
CA SER A 43 -18.42 3.46 -11.78
C SER A 43 -17.24 4.40 -12.06
N GLU A 44 -16.61 4.93 -11.01
CA GLU A 44 -15.54 5.92 -11.11
C GLU A 44 -14.20 5.25 -11.46
N ASN A 45 -13.42 5.91 -12.33
CA ASN A 45 -12.05 5.48 -12.58
C ASN A 45 -11.21 5.82 -11.33
N PRO A 46 -10.57 4.86 -10.66
CA PRO A 46 -9.73 5.15 -9.49
C PRO A 46 -8.46 5.96 -9.82
N ASP A 47 -8.00 5.90 -11.07
CA ASP A 47 -6.74 6.53 -11.49
C ASP A 47 -6.65 8.02 -11.13
N PRO A 48 -7.58 8.91 -11.53
CA PRO A 48 -7.51 10.33 -11.19
C PRO A 48 -7.43 10.60 -9.69
N THR A 49 -8.24 9.91 -8.88
CA THR A 49 -8.29 10.09 -7.43
C THR A 49 -6.99 9.65 -6.77
N LEU A 50 -6.44 8.49 -7.16
CA LEU A 50 -5.19 7.98 -6.61
C LEU A 50 -3.97 8.76 -7.12
N ILE A 51 -4.01 9.26 -8.35
CA ILE A 51 -2.98 10.18 -8.89
C ILE A 51 -2.97 11.47 -8.09
N ASP A 52 -4.14 12.06 -7.83
CA ASP A 52 -4.24 13.29 -7.05
C ASP A 52 -3.73 13.08 -5.62
N TRP A 53 -4.12 11.96 -5.00
CA TRP A 53 -3.57 11.51 -3.72
C TRP A 53 -2.04 11.45 -3.74
N CYS A 54 -1.42 10.84 -4.76
CA CYS A 54 0.04 10.78 -4.89
C CYS A 54 0.71 12.12 -5.19
N ARG A 55 -0.03 13.10 -5.73
CA ARG A 55 0.51 14.43 -6.11
C ARG A 55 0.62 15.39 -4.92
N HIS A 56 0.01 15.07 -3.79
CA HIS A 56 0.09 15.89 -2.58
C HIS A 56 1.56 16.17 -2.18
N LYS A 57 1.85 17.40 -1.77
CA LYS A 57 3.25 17.85 -1.53
C LYS A 57 3.94 17.09 -0.41
N GLU A 58 3.19 16.63 0.58
CA GLU A 58 3.71 15.85 1.71
C GLU A 58 4.12 14.44 1.30
N ARG A 59 3.64 13.97 0.13
CA ARG A 59 3.86 12.62 -0.39
C ARG A 59 4.92 12.57 -1.50
N VAL A 60 5.74 13.61 -1.60
CA VAL A 60 6.86 13.66 -2.56
C VAL A 60 7.80 12.44 -2.44
N PRO A 61 8.17 11.94 -1.24
CA PRO A 61 8.99 10.73 -1.11
C PRO A 61 8.31 9.50 -1.72
N ILE A 62 7.02 9.30 -1.44
CA ILE A 62 6.19 8.21 -1.99
C ILE A 62 6.16 8.30 -3.52
N LYS A 63 5.84 9.49 -4.06
CA LYS A 63 5.79 9.74 -5.50
C LYS A 63 7.12 9.44 -6.20
N ASN A 64 8.24 9.84 -5.59
CA ASN A 64 9.57 9.59 -6.15
C ASN A 64 9.90 8.10 -6.15
N ALA A 65 9.55 7.39 -5.07
CA ALA A 65 9.74 5.95 -4.98
C ALA A 65 8.87 5.18 -5.99
N LEU A 66 7.60 5.57 -6.16
CA LEU A 66 6.73 5.02 -7.20
C LEU A 66 7.31 5.23 -8.60
N ARG A 67 7.82 6.43 -8.90
CA ARG A 67 8.46 6.71 -10.19
C ARG A 67 9.67 5.82 -10.41
N SER A 68 10.51 5.63 -9.40
CA SER A 68 11.67 4.73 -9.51
C SER A 68 11.26 3.27 -9.75
N LEU A 69 10.18 2.80 -9.13
CA LEU A 69 9.67 1.45 -9.33
C LEU A 69 9.05 1.27 -10.71
N ALA A 70 8.29 2.26 -11.19
CA ALA A 70 7.69 2.22 -12.52
C ALA A 70 8.75 2.24 -13.64
N ILE A 71 9.84 3.00 -13.47
CA ILE A 71 10.98 2.98 -14.39
C ILE A 71 11.62 1.58 -14.41
N ARG A 72 11.90 0.99 -13.24
CA ARG A 72 12.47 -0.36 -13.16
C ARG A 72 11.56 -1.43 -13.74
N ARG A 73 10.23 -1.33 -13.56
CA ARG A 73 9.28 -2.25 -14.19
C ARG A 73 9.33 -2.13 -15.71
N LYS A 74 9.35 -0.91 -16.23
CA LYS A 74 9.48 -0.67 -17.68
C LYS A 74 10.78 -1.24 -18.25
N GLU A 75 11.87 -1.20 -17.48
CA GLU A 75 13.14 -1.84 -17.84
C GLU A 75 13.10 -3.38 -17.69
N LEU A 76 12.27 -3.93 -16.79
CA LEU A 76 12.07 -5.37 -16.63
C LEU A 76 11.10 -5.98 -17.65
N ASP A 77 10.19 -5.20 -18.24
CA ASP A 77 9.29 -5.66 -19.32
C ASP A 77 10.06 -6.05 -20.60
N ASP A 78 11.34 -5.67 -20.73
CA ASP A 78 12.27 -6.15 -21.79
C ASP A 78 12.91 -7.52 -21.45
N VAL A 79 12.63 -8.09 -20.27
CA VAL A 79 13.06 -9.43 -19.86
C VAL A 79 11.84 -10.37 -19.94
N PRO A 80 11.94 -11.56 -20.56
CA PRO A 80 10.81 -12.48 -20.65
C PRO A 80 10.23 -12.71 -19.24
N PRO A 81 8.89 -12.75 -19.11
CA PRO A 81 8.26 -12.76 -17.81
C PRO A 81 8.75 -13.97 -17.04
N PHE A 82 9.47 -13.72 -15.94
CA PHE A 82 9.54 -14.69 -14.86
C PHE A 82 8.10 -15.08 -14.56
N PRO A 83 7.77 -16.37 -14.34
CA PRO A 83 6.43 -16.76 -14.00
C PRO A 83 6.10 -16.12 -12.64
N ALA A 84 5.56 -14.90 -12.70
CA ALA A 84 4.84 -14.28 -11.61
C ALA A 84 3.85 -15.35 -11.21
N SER A 85 4.03 -15.87 -10.01
CA SER A 85 3.19 -16.91 -9.46
C SER A 85 1.76 -16.57 -9.81
N GLN A 86 1.20 -17.36 -10.73
CA GLN A 86 -0.19 -17.33 -11.12
C GLN A 86 -1.02 -17.90 -9.95
N SER A 87 -0.87 -17.31 -8.77
CA SER A 87 -1.83 -17.40 -7.68
C SER A 87 -2.86 -16.31 -7.98
N ALA A 88 -3.73 -16.57 -8.95
CA ALA A 88 -5.05 -17.13 -8.65
C ALA A 88 -5.89 -16.16 -7.82
N SER A 89 -6.24 -15.04 -8.43
CA SER A 89 -7.56 -14.42 -8.36
C SER A 89 -7.46 -13.10 -9.09
N SER A 90 -8.46 -12.76 -9.88
CA SER A 90 -8.68 -11.39 -10.31
C SER A 90 -9.10 -10.56 -9.09
N THR A 91 -8.26 -10.50 -8.05
CA THR A 91 -8.51 -9.68 -6.87
C THR A 91 -8.42 -8.24 -7.33
N ASP A 92 -9.52 -7.50 -7.17
CA ASP A 92 -9.60 -6.11 -7.54
C ASP A 92 -8.41 -5.37 -6.90
N PHE A 93 -7.63 -4.65 -7.71
CA PHE A 93 -6.47 -3.85 -7.25
C PHE A 93 -6.80 -3.04 -5.98
N LYS A 94 -8.02 -2.49 -5.90
CA LYS A 94 -8.52 -1.73 -4.75
C LYS A 94 -8.55 -2.58 -3.48
N GLN A 95 -9.00 -3.83 -3.56
CA GLN A 95 -9.08 -4.76 -2.44
C GLN A 95 -7.69 -5.19 -1.97
N GLU A 96 -6.79 -5.52 -2.91
CA GLU A 96 -5.41 -5.88 -2.56
C GLU A 96 -4.71 -4.72 -1.85
N LEU A 97 -4.82 -3.51 -2.40
CA LEU A 97 -4.22 -2.31 -1.84
C LEU A 97 -4.83 -1.99 -0.46
N SER A 98 -6.16 -2.08 -0.33
CA SER A 98 -6.88 -1.85 0.93
C SER A 98 -6.45 -2.84 2.01
N GLN A 99 -6.27 -4.11 1.66
CA GLN A 99 -5.79 -5.13 2.60
C GLN A 99 -4.38 -4.81 3.08
N LYS A 100 -3.43 -4.52 2.16
CA LYS A 100 -2.05 -4.17 2.55
C LYS A 100 -1.99 -2.93 3.43
N VAL A 101 -2.80 -1.91 3.17
CA VAL A 101 -2.88 -0.71 4.03
C VAL A 101 -3.38 -1.06 5.43
N LYS A 102 -4.42 -1.90 5.55
CA LYS A 102 -4.93 -2.37 6.85
C LYS A 102 -3.89 -3.18 7.61
N GLU A 103 -3.14 -4.04 6.94
CA GLU A 103 -2.06 -4.81 7.54
C GLU A 103 -0.99 -3.87 8.10
N LYS A 104 -0.53 -2.89 7.32
CA LYS A 104 0.49 -1.93 7.76
C LYS A 104 0.04 -1.04 8.91
N LEU A 105 -1.24 -0.65 8.92
CA LEU A 105 -1.82 0.06 10.06
C LEU A 105 -1.87 -0.82 11.31
N SER A 106 -2.33 -2.06 11.17
CA SER A 106 -2.41 -3.04 12.26
C SER A 106 -1.03 -3.30 12.89
N GLU A 107 0.00 -3.55 12.06
CA GLU A 107 1.38 -3.76 12.50
C GLU A 107 1.91 -2.60 13.36
N ARG A 108 1.56 -1.36 13.02
CA ARG A 108 1.99 -0.17 13.78
C ARG A 108 1.27 -0.03 15.12
N THR A 109 -0.02 -0.34 15.16
CA THR A 109 -0.78 -0.38 16.42
C THR A 109 -0.38 -1.53 17.34
N ASP A 110 -0.06 -2.70 16.80
CA ASP A 110 0.33 -3.87 17.60
C ASP A 110 1.78 -3.76 18.12
N SER A 111 2.68 -3.11 17.37
CA SER A 111 4.01 -2.76 17.87
C SER A 111 3.97 -1.89 19.13
N SER A 112 2.91 -1.09 19.29
CA SER A 112 2.71 -0.27 20.51
C SER A 112 2.21 -1.08 21.71
N LYS A 113 1.81 -2.35 21.53
CA LYS A 113 1.26 -3.19 22.60
C LYS A 113 2.27 -4.18 23.20
N SER A 114 3.42 -4.39 22.55
CA SER A 114 4.38 -5.42 22.95
C SER A 114 5.40 -5.01 24.03
N ASP A 115 5.44 -3.76 24.48
CA ASP A 115 6.39 -3.32 25.52
C ASP A 115 5.79 -3.27 26.95
N SER A 116 4.48 -3.49 27.12
CA SER A 116 3.82 -3.37 28.44
C SER A 116 3.58 -4.69 29.19
N ALA A 117 4.14 -5.81 28.74
CA ALA A 117 3.95 -7.12 29.37
C ALA A 117 5.24 -7.74 29.91
N LYS A 118 6.08 -6.95 30.62
CA LYS A 118 7.20 -7.54 31.37
C LYS A 118 7.63 -6.71 32.58
N LEU A 119 6.85 -6.74 33.64
CA LEU A 119 7.33 -6.85 35.03
C LEU A 119 6.10 -6.91 35.93
N ASP A 120 5.87 -8.03 36.60
CA ASP A 120 5.66 -8.10 38.05
C ASP A 120 5.06 -9.47 38.42
N GLN A 121 5.92 -10.48 38.50
CA GLN A 121 5.66 -11.66 39.35
C GLN A 121 6.99 -12.07 39.97
N ASN A 122 7.51 -11.23 40.87
CA ASN A 122 8.54 -11.64 41.82
C ASN A 122 8.43 -10.85 43.14
N GLN A 123 7.41 -11.17 43.93
CA GLN A 123 7.44 -11.09 45.39
C GLN A 123 6.92 -12.46 45.87
N LYS A 124 7.77 -13.46 46.17
CA LYS A 124 8.74 -13.64 47.26
C LYS A 124 8.10 -13.72 48.65
N GLN A 125 8.20 -14.94 49.20
CA GLN A 125 8.14 -15.42 50.60
C GLN A 125 6.78 -15.58 51.27
#